data_AF-F8J9C6-F1
#
_entry.id   AF-F8J9C6-F1
#
_cell.length_a   1.000
_cell.length_b   1.000
_cell.length_c   1.000
_cell.angle_alpha   90.00
_cell.angle_beta   90.00
_cell.angle_gamma   90.00
#
_symmetry.space_group_name_H-M   'P 1'
#
loop_
_entity.id
_entity.type
_entity.pdbx_description
1 polymer ?
#
loop_
_entity_poly.entity_id
_entity_poly.type
_entity_poly.pdbx_seq_one_letter_code
_entity_poly.pdbx_strand_id
1 'polypeptide(L)'
;MAVMHRTRIAMQLEVSVAIAAAFMTMAFIIDWPRAVAGLVLGAVCRFLPYGTIVVPLGVVFVSALFELLYPWFGRTTGPHFWGFFVGLFAVAGTASSLYITIRNLKDRV
;
A
#
# COMPACT_ATOMS: atom_id res chain seq x y z
N MET A 1 30.51 -11.96 -16.91
CA MET A 1 29.05 -11.82 -17.12
C MET A 1 28.22 -11.98 -15.84
N ALA A 2 28.49 -12.95 -14.97
CA ALA A 2 27.73 -13.15 -13.72
C ALA A 2 27.75 -11.97 -12.73
N VAL A 3 28.88 -11.24 -12.64
CA VAL A 3 29.01 -10.06 -11.74
C VAL A 3 28.13 -8.90 -12.21
N MET A 4 28.11 -8.60 -13.52
CA MET A 4 27.24 -7.57 -14.10
C MET A 4 25.74 -7.89 -13.95
N HIS A 5 25.38 -9.18 -13.96
CA HIS A 5 24.00 -9.58 -13.75
C HIS A 5 23.55 -9.39 -12.29
N ARG A 6 24.43 -9.65 -11.32
CA ARG A 6 24.15 -9.41 -9.90
C ARG A 6 23.99 -7.92 -9.58
N THR A 7 24.83 -7.05 -10.13
CA THR A 7 24.73 -5.59 -9.90
C THR A 7 23.45 -4.99 -10.47
N ARG A 8 22.98 -5.43 -11.64
CA ARG A 8 21.66 -5.02 -12.16
C ARG A 8 20.50 -5.41 -11.24
N ILE A 9 20.53 -6.64 -10.73
CA ILE A 9 19.50 -7.18 -9.83
C ILE A 9 19.46 -6.41 -8.50
N ALA A 10 20.62 -6.02 -7.97
CA ALA A 10 20.70 -5.20 -6.75
C ALA A 10 20.15 -3.78 -6.98
N MET A 11 20.61 -3.10 -8.02
CA MET A 11 20.19 -1.73 -8.35
C MET A 11 18.67 -1.64 -8.63
N GLN A 12 18.09 -2.64 -9.30
CA GLN A 12 16.65 -2.67 -9.56
C GLN A 12 15.82 -2.80 -8.26
N LEU A 13 16.34 -3.52 -7.25
CA LEU A 13 15.68 -3.62 -5.95
C LEU A 13 15.75 -2.30 -5.20
N GLU A 14 16.92 -1.68 -5.13
CA GLU A 14 17.12 -0.39 -4.45
C GLU A 14 16.19 0.68 -5.02
N VAL A 15 16.07 0.76 -6.34
CA VAL A 15 15.14 1.68 -7.02
C VAL A 15 13.68 1.34 -6.68
N SER A 16 13.30 0.06 -6.71
CA SER A 16 11.93 -0.37 -6.39
C SER A 16 11.56 -0.07 -4.93
N VAL A 17 12.49 -0.28 -4.00
CA VAL A 17 12.32 0.02 -2.57
C VAL A 17 12.27 1.53 -2.34
N ALA A 18 13.12 2.32 -3.00
CA ALA A 18 13.10 3.78 -2.91
C ALA A 18 11.77 4.35 -3.41
N ILE A 19 11.24 3.84 -4.53
CA ILE A 19 9.93 4.23 -5.07
C ILE A 19 8.83 3.84 -4.07
N ALA A 20 8.83 2.59 -3.57
CA ALA A 20 7.88 2.13 -2.57
C ALA A 20 7.87 3.00 -1.31
N ALA A 21 9.06 3.35 -0.80
CA ALA A 21 9.21 4.22 0.37
C ALA A 21 8.68 5.63 0.12
N ALA A 22 8.91 6.20 -1.07
CA ALA A 22 8.37 7.51 -1.45
C ALA A 22 6.84 7.49 -1.48
N PHE A 23 6.23 6.49 -2.13
CA PHE A 23 4.78 6.34 -2.17
C PHE A 23 4.17 6.12 -0.78
N MET A 24 4.80 5.30 0.06
CA MET A 24 4.37 5.11 1.44
C MET A 24 4.41 6.42 2.23
N THR A 25 5.50 7.16 2.13
CA THR A 25 5.67 8.44 2.85
C THR A 25 4.59 9.44 2.43
N MET A 26 4.33 9.58 1.12
CA MET A 26 3.28 10.46 0.61
C MET A 26 1.88 10.03 1.10
N ALA A 27 1.58 8.73 1.12
CA ALA A 27 0.32 8.21 1.64
C ALA A 27 0.12 8.55 3.13
N PHE A 28 1.19 8.47 3.93
CA PHE A 28 1.14 8.85 5.35
C PHE A 28 0.93 10.35 5.57
N ILE A 29 1.56 11.19 4.76
CA ILE A 29 1.38 12.65 4.83
C ILE A 29 -0.07 13.03 4.50
N ILE A 30 -0.65 12.39 3.48
CA ILE A 30 -1.99 12.71 3.00
C ILE A 30 -3.07 12.18 3.96
N ASP A 31 -2.99 10.91 4.36
CA ASP A 31 -4.03 10.27 5.16
C ASP A 31 -3.48 9.13 6.03
N TRP A 32 -2.78 9.50 7.11
CA TRP A 32 -2.08 8.54 7.98
C TRP A 32 -2.93 7.36 8.50
N PRO A 33 -4.22 7.50 8.90
CA PRO A 33 -5.00 6.36 9.39
C PRO A 33 -5.29 5.34 8.29
N ARG A 34 -5.65 5.80 7.08
CA ARG A 34 -5.87 4.94 5.92
C ARG A 34 -4.56 4.31 5.44
N ALA A 35 -3.45 5.05 5.49
CA ALA A 35 -2.13 4.52 5.20
C ALA A 35 -1.73 3.38 6.17
N VAL A 36 -2.01 3.52 7.47
CA VAL A 36 -1.81 2.44 8.46
C VAL A 36 -2.70 1.24 8.14
N ALA A 37 -3.97 1.45 7.84
CA ALA A 37 -4.88 0.36 7.47
C ALA A 37 -4.41 -0.37 6.20
N GLY A 38 -3.86 0.35 5.22
CA GLY A 38 -3.25 -0.24 4.03
C GLY A 38 -2.00 -1.06 4.33
N LEU A 39 -1.15 -0.65 5.29
CA LEU A 39 -0.04 -1.49 5.74
C LEU A 39 -0.51 -2.79 6.40
N VAL A 40 -1.54 -2.71 7.26
CA VAL A 40 -2.13 -3.91 7.88
C VAL A 40 -2.68 -4.82 6.81
N LEU A 41 -3.40 -4.28 5.83
CA LEU A 41 -3.91 -5.04 4.69
C LEU A 41 -2.76 -5.71 3.91
N GLY A 42 -1.71 -4.98 3.55
CA GLY A 42 -0.54 -5.53 2.84
C GLY A 42 0.15 -6.65 3.62
N ALA A 43 0.26 -6.51 4.94
CA ALA A 43 0.84 -7.53 5.82
C ALA A 43 -0.04 -8.78 5.92
N VAL A 44 -1.37 -8.62 6.06
CA VAL A 44 -2.33 -9.73 6.14
C VAL A 44 -2.44 -10.48 4.80
N CYS A 45 -2.44 -9.75 3.68
CA CYS A 45 -2.49 -10.32 2.34
C CYS A 45 -1.33 -11.27 2.03
N ARG A 46 -0.22 -11.23 2.79
CA ARG A 46 0.84 -12.24 2.73
C ARG A 46 0.36 -13.66 3.03
N PHE A 47 -0.62 -13.80 3.92
CA PHE A 47 -1.13 -15.09 4.39
C PHE A 47 -2.31 -15.60 3.56
N LEU A 48 -2.85 -14.76 2.68
CA LEU A 48 -4.03 -15.09 1.89
C LEU A 48 -3.63 -15.58 0.49
N PRO A 49 -4.24 -16.67 0.00
CA PRO A 49 -4.13 -17.03 -1.41
C PRO A 49 -4.80 -15.93 -2.27
N TYR A 50 -4.26 -15.67 -3.46
CA TYR A 50 -4.78 -14.67 -4.42
C TYR A 50 -4.63 -13.20 -4.02
N GLY A 51 -3.44 -12.79 -3.54
CA GLY A 51 -3.14 -11.38 -3.24
C GLY A 51 -3.44 -10.39 -4.38
N THR A 52 -3.45 -10.83 -5.63
CA THR A 52 -3.86 -10.01 -6.80
C THR A 52 -5.32 -9.58 -6.80
N ILE A 53 -6.21 -10.31 -6.13
CA ILE A 53 -7.64 -9.99 -6.01
C ILE A 53 -7.93 -9.40 -4.63
N VAL A 54 -7.33 -9.97 -3.60
CA VAL A 54 -7.55 -9.56 -2.21
C VAL A 54 -7.05 -8.13 -1.95
N VAL A 55 -5.90 -7.74 -2.50
CA VAL A 55 -5.36 -6.38 -2.30
C VAL A 55 -6.29 -5.31 -2.89
N PRO A 56 -6.70 -5.36 -4.18
CA PRO A 56 -7.63 -4.37 -4.73
C PRO A 56 -8.97 -4.30 -3.98
N LEU A 57 -9.58 -5.45 -3.64
CA LEU A 57 -10.83 -5.48 -2.91
C LEU A 57 -10.69 -4.90 -1.49
N GLY A 58 -9.65 -5.32 -0.77
CA GLY A 58 -9.36 -4.81 0.57
C GLY A 58 -9.11 -3.30 0.58
N VAL A 59 -8.41 -2.78 -0.43
CA VAL A 59 -8.17 -1.34 -0.60
C VAL A 59 -9.49 -0.58 -0.73
N VAL A 60 -10.41 -1.07 -1.56
CA VAL A 60 -11.74 -0.47 -1.74
C VAL A 60 -12.55 -0.51 -0.45
N PHE A 61 -12.59 -1.67 0.22
CA PHE A 61 -13.33 -1.84 1.47
C PHE A 61 -12.80 -0.94 2.58
N VAL A 62 -11.49 -0.89 2.79
CA VAL A 62 -10.87 -0.04 3.81
C VAL A 62 -11.12 1.43 3.51
N SER A 63 -10.99 1.85 2.25
CA SER A 63 -11.22 3.25 1.86
C SER A 63 -12.68 3.65 2.06
N ALA A 64 -13.63 2.80 1.68
CA ALA A 64 -15.06 3.04 1.89
C ALA A 64 -15.41 3.07 3.38
N LEU A 65 -14.87 2.13 4.16
CA LEU A 65 -15.09 2.07 5.61
C LEU A 65 -14.62 3.35 6.30
N PHE A 66 -13.40 3.81 6.00
CA PHE A 66 -12.89 5.03 6.60
C PHE A 66 -13.63 6.28 6.11
N GLU A 67 -14.15 6.31 4.88
CA GLU A 67 -14.98 7.42 4.39
C GLU A 67 -16.31 7.53 5.15
N LEU A 68 -16.88 6.40 5.55
CA LEU A 68 -18.09 6.35 6.35
C LEU A 68 -17.84 6.66 7.84
N LEU A 69 -16.66 6.27 8.35
CA LEU A 69 -16.30 6.45 9.76
C LEU A 69 -15.75 7.85 10.08
N TYR A 70 -15.05 8.50 9.14
CA TYR A 70 -14.43 9.81 9.36
C TYR A 70 -15.38 10.92 9.87
N PRO A 71 -16.65 10.99 9.43
CA PRO A 71 -17.60 11.93 10.00
C PRO A 71 -17.85 11.73 11.50
N TRP A 72 -17.88 10.47 11.96
CA TRP A 72 -18.14 10.14 13.37
C TRP A 72 -16.99 10.54 14.29
N PHE A 73 -15.78 10.66 13.73
CA PHE A 73 -14.59 11.13 14.45
C PHE A 73 -14.30 12.62 14.23
N GLY A 74 -15.23 13.37 13.62
CA GLY A 74 -15.08 14.80 13.35
C GLY A 74 -13.98 15.13 12.32
N ARG A 75 -13.54 14.14 11.55
CA ARG A 75 -12.43 14.28 10.58
C ARG A 75 -12.91 14.81 9.23
N THR A 76 -14.17 14.53 8.89
CA THR A 76 -14.87 15.07 7.72
C THR A 76 -16.29 15.49 8.12
N THR A 77 -16.95 16.31 7.31
CA THR A 77 -18.34 16.74 7.54
C THR A 77 -19.38 15.73 7.04
N GLY A 78 -18.96 14.76 6.23
CA GLY A 78 -19.78 13.71 5.65
C GLY A 78 -18.97 12.85 4.68
N PRO A 79 -19.53 11.73 4.18
CA PRO A 79 -18.89 10.92 3.15
C PRO A 79 -18.78 11.71 1.84
N HIS A 80 -17.58 11.78 1.28
CA HIS A 80 -17.31 12.51 0.05
C HIS A 80 -16.56 11.64 -0.96
N PHE A 81 -16.98 11.70 -2.23
CA PHE A 81 -16.39 10.91 -3.31
C PHE A 81 -14.89 11.17 -3.52
N TRP A 82 -14.48 12.45 -3.53
CA TRP A 82 -13.07 12.82 -3.56
C TRP A 82 -12.26 12.33 -2.34
N GLY A 83 -12.86 12.34 -1.14
CA GLY A 83 -12.24 11.78 0.06
C GLY A 83 -11.97 10.29 -0.10
N PHE A 84 -12.96 9.55 -0.62
CA PHE A 84 -12.83 8.13 -0.92
C PHE A 84 -11.69 7.85 -1.90
N PHE A 85 -11.57 8.63 -2.99
CA PHE A 85 -10.49 8.47 -3.96
C PHE A 85 -9.11 8.74 -3.38
N VAL A 86 -8.96 9.79 -2.57
CA VAL A 86 -7.70 10.06 -1.87
C VAL A 86 -7.36 8.91 -0.93
N GLY A 87 -8.37 8.37 -0.23
CA GLY A 87 -8.23 7.15 0.57
C GLY A 87 -7.75 5.96 -0.24
N LEU A 88 -8.35 5.71 -1.41
CA LEU A 88 -7.93 4.62 -2.31
C LEU A 88 -6.44 4.72 -2.64
N PHE A 89 -5.94 5.91 -2.96
CA PHE A 89 -4.51 6.10 -3.23
C PHE A 89 -3.64 5.83 -2.00
N ALA A 90 -4.04 6.31 -0.81
CA ALA A 90 -3.29 6.09 0.42
C ALA A 90 -3.24 4.61 0.82
N VAL A 91 -4.38 3.91 0.77
CA VAL A 91 -4.48 2.48 1.11
C VAL A 91 -3.81 1.62 0.02
N ALA A 92 -4.03 1.90 -1.26
CA ALA A 92 -3.40 1.15 -2.36
C ALA A 92 -1.89 1.32 -2.36
N GLY A 93 -1.43 2.56 -2.19
CA GLY A 93 -0.02 2.91 -2.16
C GLY A 93 0.73 2.14 -1.08
N THR A 94 0.18 2.07 0.13
CA THR A 94 0.79 1.36 1.26
C THR A 94 0.62 -0.16 1.19
N ALA A 95 -0.57 -0.66 0.84
CA ALA A 95 -0.82 -2.11 0.75
C ALA A 95 0.01 -2.76 -0.37
N SER A 96 0.04 -2.13 -1.54
CA SER A 96 0.73 -2.68 -2.72
C SER A 96 2.25 -2.59 -2.58
N SER A 97 2.76 -1.45 -2.09
CA SER A 97 4.20 -1.27 -1.85
C SER A 97 4.73 -2.31 -0.86
N LEU A 98 4.03 -2.51 0.26
CA LEU A 98 4.42 -3.50 1.26
C LEU A 98 4.33 -4.93 0.71
N TYR A 99 3.22 -5.28 0.05
CA TYR A 99 3.03 -6.62 -0.52
C TYR A 99 4.09 -6.96 -1.57
N ILE A 100 4.38 -6.04 -2.50
CA ILE A 100 5.40 -6.22 -3.53
C ILE A 100 6.80 -6.32 -2.91
N THR A 101 7.10 -5.48 -1.91
CA THR A 101 8.40 -5.51 -1.23
C THR A 101 8.61 -6.85 -0.54
N ILE A 102 7.61 -7.35 0.18
CA ILE A 102 7.66 -8.67 0.84
C ILE A 102 7.85 -9.79 -0.18
N ARG A 103 7.12 -9.75 -1.30
CA ARG A 103 7.25 -10.76 -2.38
C ARG A 103 8.64 -10.75 -3.00
N ASN A 104 9.16 -9.57 -3.35
CA ASN A 104 10.49 -9.40 -3.93
C ASN A 104 11.61 -9.86 -2.98
N LEU A 105 11.43 -9.69 -1.66
CA LEU A 105 12.35 -10.21 -0.66
C LEU A 105 12.26 -11.74 -0.58
N LYS A 106 11.05 -12.31 -0.55
CA LYS A 106 10.83 -13.76 -0.48
C LYS A 106 11.40 -14.51 -1.69
N ASP A 107 11.27 -13.96 -2.89
CA ASP A 107 11.77 -14.59 -4.12
C ASP A 107 13.32 -14.66 -4.17
N ARG A 108 14.03 -14.04 -3.21
CA ARG A 108 15.51 -14.00 -3.15
C ARG A 108 16.14 -14.81 -2.00
N VAL A 109 15.34 -15.34 -1.06
CA VAL A 109 15.79 -16.19 0.07
C VAL A 109 15.40 -17.64 -0.18
#